data_AF-A0A3L7VG45-F1
#
_entry.id   AF-A0A3L7VG45-F1
#
_cell.length_a   1.000
_cell.length_b   1.000
_cell.length_c   1.000
_cell.angle_alpha   90.00
_cell.angle_beta   90.00
_cell.angle_gamma   90.00
#
_symmetry.space_group_name_H-M   'P 1'
#
loop_
_entity.id
_entity.type
_entity.pdbx_description
1 polymer ?
#
loop_
_entity_poly.entity_id
_entity_poly.type
_entity_poly.pdbx_seq_one_letter_code
_entity_poly.pdbx_strand_id
1 'polypeptide(L)'
;MEPWRALLQGIIETVCSHEDLDPAQSKVDLRFLVKNDARCALEIAVNGPRRMRPTAVWSWSDSKVLYYDSAGKRWKEDPTESGVVAPPNLLEIWGKNG
;
A
#
# COMPACT_ATOMS: atom_id res chain seq x y z
N MET A 1 -18.23 -2.54 -5.65
CA MET A 1 -16.88 -2.91 -5.14
C MET A 1 -16.18 -1.61 -4.84
N GLU A 2 -15.71 -1.40 -3.62
CA GLU A 2 -15.07 -0.15 -3.26
C GLU A 2 -13.77 0.05 -4.07
N PRO A 3 -13.59 1.18 -4.78
CA PRO A 3 -12.46 1.37 -5.71
C PRO A 3 -11.10 1.28 -5.00
N TRP A 4 -11.02 1.67 -3.73
CA TRP A 4 -9.82 1.55 -2.92
C TRP A 4 -9.36 0.09 -2.73
N ARG A 5 -10.27 -0.89 -2.74
CA ARG A 5 -9.94 -2.31 -2.55
C ARG A 5 -9.16 -2.84 -3.73
N ALA A 6 -9.65 -2.54 -4.94
CA ALA A 6 -8.99 -2.95 -6.18
C ALA A 6 -7.61 -2.29 -6.32
N LEU A 7 -7.51 -0.99 -5.98
CA LEU A 7 -6.23 -0.29 -5.98
C LEU A 7 -5.25 -0.90 -4.96
N LEU A 8 -5.68 -1.12 -3.71
CA LEU A 8 -4.85 -1.72 -2.69
C LEU A 8 -4.35 -3.12 -3.08
N GLN A 9 -5.23 -3.95 -3.64
CA GLN A 9 -4.86 -5.28 -4.13
C GLN A 9 -3.80 -5.18 -5.25
N GLY A 10 -4.03 -4.32 -6.25
CA GLY A 10 -3.08 -4.12 -7.34
C GLY A 10 -1.72 -3.58 -6.88
N ILE A 11 -1.70 -2.73 -5.85
CA ILE A 11 -0.46 -2.27 -5.22
C ILE A 11 0.29 -3.43 -4.58
N ILE A 12 -0.39 -4.27 -3.80
CA ILE A 12 0.22 -5.45 -3.14
C ILE A 12 0.78 -6.42 -4.18
N GLU A 13 0.01 -6.72 -5.23
CA GLU A 13 0.44 -7.57 -6.35
C GLU A 13 1.68 -6.99 -7.05
N THR A 14 1.70 -5.68 -7.27
CA THR A 14 2.84 -4.97 -7.89
C THR A 14 4.10 -5.06 -7.03
N VAL A 15 3.97 -4.87 -5.71
CA VAL A 15 5.11 -5.00 -4.77
C VAL A 15 5.60 -6.44 -4.72
N CYS A 16 4.70 -7.40 -4.58
CA CYS A 16 5.05 -8.82 -4.49
C CYS A 16 5.74 -9.31 -5.76
N SER A 17 5.23 -8.92 -6.94
CA SER A 17 5.84 -9.28 -8.22
C SER A 17 7.25 -8.70 -8.41
N HIS A 18 7.56 -7.53 -7.83
CA HIS A 18 8.90 -6.93 -7.96
C HIS A 18 9.95 -7.68 -7.14
N GLU A 19 9.55 -8.20 -5.97
CA GLU A 19 10.45 -8.81 -4.99
C GLU A 19 10.35 -10.34 -4.96
N ASP A 20 9.69 -10.93 -5.96
CA ASP A 20 9.45 -12.38 -6.09
C ASP A 20 8.78 -12.99 -4.84
N LEU A 21 7.74 -12.30 -4.35
CA LEU A 21 6.95 -12.71 -3.20
C LEU A 21 5.57 -13.25 -3.63
N ASP A 22 5.00 -14.14 -2.81
CA ASP A 22 3.61 -14.60 -2.98
C ASP A 22 2.66 -13.65 -2.20
N PRO A 23 1.74 -12.93 -2.87
CA PRO A 23 0.79 -12.02 -2.22
C PRO A 23 -0.20 -12.73 -1.30
N ALA A 24 -0.47 -14.03 -1.50
CA ALA A 24 -1.37 -14.80 -0.64
C ALA A 24 -0.70 -15.24 0.68
N GLN A 25 0.63 -15.28 0.72
CA GLN A 25 1.41 -15.71 1.89
C GLN A 25 2.07 -14.55 2.64
N SER A 26 2.27 -13.43 1.97
CA SER A 26 2.96 -12.28 2.54
C SER A 26 2.07 -11.54 3.54
N LYS A 27 2.62 -11.22 4.72
CA LYS A 27 1.93 -10.35 5.67
C LYS A 27 2.05 -8.92 5.21
N VAL A 28 0.93 -8.20 5.14
CA VAL A 28 0.91 -6.78 4.80
C VAL A 28 0.66 -5.95 6.06
N ASP A 29 1.50 -4.96 6.31
CA ASP A 29 1.27 -3.93 7.32
C ASP A 29 0.78 -2.66 6.65
N LEU A 30 -0.23 -2.02 7.24
CA LEU A 30 -0.81 -0.78 6.73
C LEU A 30 -0.66 0.33 7.76
N ARG A 31 -0.26 1.52 7.32
CA ARG A 31 -0.10 2.68 8.20
C ARG A 31 -0.55 3.96 7.49
N PHE A 32 -1.48 4.69 8.09
CA PHE A 32 -1.83 6.02 7.60
C PHE A 32 -0.67 6.99 7.81
N LEU A 33 -0.38 7.78 6.78
CA LEU A 33 0.52 8.92 6.84
C LEU A 33 -0.30 10.21 6.97
N VAL A 34 0.18 11.10 7.84
CA VAL A 34 -0.50 12.35 8.20
C VAL A 34 0.41 13.52 7.84
N LYS A 35 -0.18 14.53 7.21
CA LYS A 35 0.46 15.81 6.90
C LYS A 35 -0.50 16.93 7.30
N ASN A 36 -0.02 17.89 8.08
CA ASN A 36 -0.85 18.99 8.60
C ASN A 36 -2.16 18.51 9.26
N ASP A 37 -2.06 17.51 10.15
CA ASP A 37 -3.20 16.87 10.85
C ASP A 37 -4.25 16.19 9.97
N ALA A 38 -4.03 16.12 8.65
CA ALA A 38 -4.87 15.40 7.71
C ALA A 38 -4.18 14.14 7.21
N ARG A 39 -4.92 13.04 7.11
CA ARG A 39 -4.40 11.84 6.43
C ARG A 39 -4.25 12.17 4.95
N CYS A 40 -3.08 11.90 4.39
CA CYS A 40 -2.75 12.21 3.00
C CYS A 40 -2.29 11.00 2.18
N ALA A 41 -1.87 9.93 2.87
CA ALA A 41 -1.41 8.71 2.22
C ALA A 41 -1.58 7.48 3.11
N LEU A 42 -1.48 6.31 2.48
CA LEU A 42 -1.37 5.02 3.13
C LEU A 42 -0.01 4.41 2.75
N GLU A 43 0.75 4.01 3.76
CA GLU A 43 1.92 3.15 3.58
C GLU A 43 1.45 1.69 3.62
N ILE A 44 1.88 0.92 2.62
CA ILE A 44 1.65 -0.51 2.45
C ILE A 44 3.02 -1.18 2.51
N ALA A 45 3.30 -1.94 3.57
CA ALA A 45 4.55 -2.68 3.70
C ALA A 45 4.28 -4.17 3.57
N VAL A 46 4.97 -4.83 2.65
CA VAL A 46 4.88 -6.29 2.46
C VAL A 46 6.06 -6.92 3.18
N ASN A 47 5.79 -7.85 4.10
CA ASN A 47 6.83 -8.55 4.84
C ASN A 47 7.24 -9.82 4.11
N GLY A 48 8.45 -9.81 3.56
CA GLY A 48 9.08 -10.97 2.94
C GLY A 48 9.97 -11.75 3.90
N PRO A 49 10.54 -12.88 3.43
CA PRO A 49 11.54 -13.63 4.19
C PRO A 49 12.79 -12.77 4.47
N ARG A 50 13.56 -13.14 5.51
CA ARG A 50 14.87 -12.52 5.82
C ARG A 50 14.83 -11.01 6.08
N ARG A 51 13.74 -10.51 6.68
CA ARG A 51 13.53 -9.07 6.99
C ARG A 51 13.39 -8.17 5.77
N MET A 52 13.12 -8.72 4.58
CA MET A 52 12.73 -7.92 3.43
C MET A 52 11.43 -7.19 3.72
N ARG A 53 11.42 -5.88 3.48
CA ARG A 53 10.25 -5.03 3.72
C ARG A 53 10.10 -3.99 2.60
N PRO A 54 9.85 -4.43 1.36
CA PRO A 54 9.46 -3.52 0.29
C PRO A 54 8.16 -2.81 0.65
N THR A 55 8.01 -1.57 0.19
CA THR A 55 6.88 -0.72 0.56
C THR A 55 6.30 -0.01 -0.65
N ALA A 56 5.03 0.37 -0.52
CA ALA A 56 4.40 1.32 -1.39
C ALA A 56 3.74 2.43 -0.56
N VAL A 57 3.72 3.64 -1.11
CA VAL A 57 3.03 4.79 -0.54
C VAL A 57 1.96 5.23 -1.53
N TRP A 58 0.71 4.96 -1.19
CA TRP A 58 -0.45 5.46 -1.93
C TRP A 58 -0.83 6.84 -1.39
N SER A 59 -0.54 7.89 -2.17
CA SER A 59 -0.86 9.29 -1.87
C SER A 59 -2.10 9.72 -2.63
N TRP A 60 -3.17 10.08 -1.91
CA TRP A 60 -4.34 10.70 -2.52
C TRP A 60 -4.22 12.23 -2.62
N SER A 61 -3.29 12.85 -1.88
CA SER A 61 -2.99 14.28 -2.10
C SER A 61 -2.32 14.52 -3.45
N ASP A 62 -1.55 13.55 -3.93
CA ASP A 62 -0.80 13.64 -5.19
C ASP A 62 -1.35 12.69 -6.28
N SER A 63 -2.46 11.99 -6.00
CA SER A 63 -3.10 10.99 -6.87
C SER A 63 -2.09 10.00 -7.49
N LYS A 64 -1.27 9.36 -6.66
CA LYS A 64 -0.22 8.44 -7.13
C LYS A 64 0.19 7.41 -6.10
N VAL A 65 0.86 6.35 -6.56
CA VAL A 65 1.55 5.36 -5.75
C VAL A 65 3.05 5.44 -6.02
N LEU A 66 3.84 5.48 -4.95
CA LEU A 66 5.30 5.38 -5.00
C LEU A 66 5.71 4.00 -4.50
N TYR A 67 6.55 3.29 -5.24
CA TYR A 67 7.01 1.95 -4.87
C TYR A 67 8.50 1.94 -4.54
N TYR A 68 8.84 1.33 -3.41
CA TYR A 68 10.18 1.21 -2.87
C TYR A 68 10.53 -0.27 -2.70
N ASP A 69 11.77 -0.62 -3.07
CA ASP A 69 12.30 -1.97 -2.90
C ASP A 69 12.71 -2.20 -1.44
N SER A 70 13.14 -3.42 -1.13
CA SER A 70 13.61 -3.79 0.20
C SER A 70 14.87 -3.04 0.67
N ALA A 71 15.59 -2.37 -0.23
CA ALA A 71 16.71 -1.48 0.08
C ALA A 71 16.27 -0.01 0.30
N GLY A 72 14.97 0.29 0.17
CA GLY A 72 14.41 1.62 0.29
C GLY A 72 14.60 2.50 -0.95
N LYS A 73 15.04 1.92 -2.07
CA LYS A 73 15.17 2.65 -3.33
C LYS A 73 13.82 2.66 -4.04
N ARG A 74 13.40 3.85 -4.48
CA ARG A 74 12.22 3.99 -5.33
C ARG A 74 12.51 3.41 -6.72
N TRP A 75 11.72 2.45 -7.15
CA TRP A 75 11.87 1.79 -8.45
C TRP A 75 10.71 2.08 -9.41
N LYS A 76 9.56 2.53 -8.90
CA LYS A 76 8.39 2.84 -9.73
C LYS A 76 7.50 3.91 -9.09
N GLU A 77 6.72 4.58 -9.94
CA GLU A 77 5.64 5.49 -9.59
C GLU A 77 4.48 5.26 -10.58
N ASP A 78 3.26 5.11 -10.08
CA ASP A 78 2.05 4.98 -10.89
C ASP A 78 1.04 6.07 -10.53
N PRO A 79 0.35 6.69 -11.51
CA PRO A 79 -0.78 7.57 -11.20
C PRO A 79 -1.96 6.75 -10.66
N THR A 80 -2.82 7.39 -9.85
CA THR A 80 -4.12 6.85 -9.43
C THR A 80 -5.24 7.75 -9.89
N GLU A 81 -6.46 7.23 -9.93
CA GLU A 81 -7.64 8.08 -10.09
C GLU A 81 -7.75 9.08 -8.94
N SER A 82 -8.09 10.32 -9.28
CA SER A 82 -8.28 11.37 -8.30
C SER A 82 -9.55 11.11 -7.48
N GLY A 83 -9.48 11.34 -6.17
CA GLY A 83 -10.60 11.11 -5.25
C GLY A 83 -10.75 9.68 -4.74
N VAL A 84 -9.94 8.72 -5.23
CA VAL A 84 -9.83 7.41 -4.59
C VAL A 84 -8.99 7.57 -3.32
N VAL A 85 -9.59 7.28 -2.17
CA VAL A 85 -8.97 7.37 -0.85
C VAL A 85 -9.14 6.07 -0.09
N ALA A 86 -8.19 5.76 0.80
CA ALA A 86 -8.32 4.63 1.72
C ALA A 86 -9.52 4.83 2.67
N PRO A 87 -10.13 3.74 3.18
CA PRO A 87 -11.25 3.86 4.12
C PRO A 87 -10.80 4.58 5.41
N PRO A 88 -11.72 5.16 6.18
CA PRO A 88 -11.38 5.93 7.38
C PRO A 88 -10.82 5.06 8.52
N ASN A 89 -10.83 3.74 8.41
CA ASN A 89 -10.22 2.86 9.40
C ASN A 89 -9.57 1.65 8.74
N LEU A 90 -8.37 1.27 9.20
CA LEU A 90 -7.66 0.06 8.76
C LEU A 90 -8.42 -1.22 9.07
N LEU A 91 -9.29 -1.24 10.09
CA LEU A 91 -10.15 -2.38 10.41
C LEU A 91 -11.12 -2.73 9.26
N GLU A 92 -11.50 -1.75 8.46
CA GLU A 92 -12.35 -1.98 7.28
C GLU A 92 -11.60 -2.70 6.16
N ILE A 93 -10.27 -2.64 6.17
CA ILE A 93 -9.40 -3.27 5.17
C ILE A 93 -9.23 -4.76 5.46
N TRP A 94 -9.03 -5.12 6.73
CA TRP A 94 -8.79 -6.51 7.14
C TRP A 94 -10.06 -7.35 7.27
N GLY A 95 -11.24 -6.73 7.14
CA GLY A 95 -12.51 -7.36 7.46
C GLY A 95 -12.66 -7.53 8.97
N LYS A 96 -13.88 -7.37 9.48
CA LYS A 96 -14.20 -7.64 10.88
C LYS A 96 -14.03 -9.15 11.15
N ASN A 97 -12.83 -9.57 11.54
CA ASN A 97 -12.61 -10.84 12.21
C ASN A 97 -12.23 -10.51 13.66
N GLY A 98 -13.26 -10.26 14.46
CA GLY A 98 -13.22 -10.37 15.92
C GLY A 98 -13.93 -11.66 16.32
#